data_AF-A0A8G1ZK27-F1
#
_entry.id   AF-A0A8G1ZK27-F1
#
_cell.length_a   1.000
_cell.length_b   1.000
_cell.length_c   1.000
_cell.angle_alpha   90.00
_cell.angle_beta   90.00
_cell.angle_gamma   90.00
#
_symmetry.space_group_name_H-M   'P 1'
#
loop_
_entity.id
_entity.type
_entity.pdbx_description
1 polymer ?
#
loop_
_entity_poly.entity_id
_entity_poly.type
_entity_poly.pdbx_seq_one_letter_code
_entity_poly.pdbx_strand_id
1 'polypeptide(L)'
;MTISVRFPDGGWREVPSELRPIDPVTTGAQSRFRNIPINCDPQWRYLRIASVWHARPRHGSLAILNPCIDDWWQDIAAMADIPATADKKAQPPRAA
;
A
#
# COMPACT_ATOMS: atom_id res chain seq x y z
N MET A 1 -10.54 5.93 6.12
CA MET A 1 -10.58 4.78 7.06
C MET A 1 -9.57 3.76 6.58
N THR A 2 -8.98 2.98 7.49
CA THR A 2 -8.05 1.92 7.15
C THR A 2 -8.55 0.57 7.64
N ILE A 3 -7.96 -0.49 7.12
CA ILE A 3 -8.20 -1.87 7.55
C ILE A 3 -6.89 -2.65 7.57
N SER A 4 -6.72 -3.50 8.57
CA SER A 4 -5.55 -4.37 8.67
C SER A 4 -5.62 -5.50 7.64
N VAL A 5 -4.53 -5.68 6.90
CA VAL A 5 -4.35 -6.71 5.88
C VAL A 5 -3.07 -7.48 6.15
N ARG A 6 -3.13 -8.82 6.01
CA ARG A 6 -1.98 -9.70 6.13
C ARG A 6 -1.25 -9.82 4.80
N PHE A 7 0.04 -9.53 4.79
CA PHE A 7 0.91 -9.60 3.61
C PHE A 7 1.65 -10.95 3.53
N PRO A 8 2.18 -11.33 2.35
CA PRO A 8 2.89 -12.60 2.17
C PRO A 8 4.17 -12.74 3.00
N ASP A 9 4.78 -11.62 3.39
CA ASP A 9 5.92 -11.54 4.32
C ASP A 9 5.53 -11.91 5.76
N GLY A 10 4.24 -12.13 6.03
CA GLY A 10 3.68 -12.41 7.35
C GLY A 10 3.32 -11.16 8.15
N GLY A 11 3.69 -9.97 7.65
CA GLY A 11 3.39 -8.69 8.26
C GLY A 11 1.91 -8.30 8.14
N TRP A 12 1.50 -7.39 9.02
CA TRP A 12 0.19 -6.75 8.95
C TRP A 12 0.40 -5.28 8.60
N ARG A 13 -0.39 -4.77 7.65
CA ARG A 13 -0.34 -3.37 7.25
C ARG A 13 -1.74 -2.78 7.19
N GLU A 14 -1.85 -1.52 7.56
CA GLU A 14 -3.07 -0.73 7.39
C GLU A 14 -3.16 -0.26 5.94
N VAL A 15 -4.25 -0.59 5.26
CA VAL A 15 -4.50 -0.13 3.89
C VAL A 15 -5.77 0.70 3.83
N PRO A 16 -5.87 1.67 2.89
CA PRO A 16 -7.09 2.43 2.69
C PRO A 16 -8.29 1.52 2.45
N SER A 17 -9.42 1.89 3.05
CA SER A 17 -10.61 1.04 3.05
C SER A 17 -11.88 1.87 2.92
N GLU A 18 -12.92 1.23 2.40
CA GLU A 18 -14.25 1.80 2.22
C GLU A 18 -15.32 0.90 2.84
N LEU A 19 -16.40 1.50 3.34
CA LEU A 19 -17.56 0.78 3.81
C LEU A 19 -18.47 0.48 2.62
N ARG A 20 -18.61 -0.81 2.29
CA ARG A 20 -19.60 -1.25 1.30
C ARG A 20 -20.81 -1.88 1.97
N PRO A 21 -22.03 -1.63 1.44
CA PRO A 21 -23.18 -2.42 1.81
C PRO A 21 -22.93 -3.88 1.42
N ILE A 22 -23.30 -4.80 2.30
CA ILE A 22 -23.28 -6.24 2.05
C ILE A 22 -24.65 -6.80 2.38
N ASP A 23 -25.06 -7.83 1.64
CA ASP A 23 -26.26 -8.58 1.99
C ASP A 23 -25.94 -9.55 3.14
N PRO A 24 -26.53 -9.35 4.34
CA PRO A 24 -26.35 -10.24 5.49
C PRO A 24 -26.79 -11.67 5.20
N VAL A 25 -27.81 -11.85 4.37
CA VAL A 25 -28.40 -13.16 4.06
C VAL A 25 -27.42 -13.98 3.22
N THR A 26 -26.84 -13.38 2.18
CA THR A 26 -25.87 -14.04 1.31
C THR A 26 -24.52 -14.25 1.99
N THR A 27 -24.10 -13.33 2.87
CA THR A 27 -22.74 -13.35 3.44
C THR A 27 -22.63 -13.92 4.85
N GLY A 28 -23.76 -14.24 5.50
CA GLY A 28 -23.82 -14.67 6.90
C GLY A 28 -23.31 -13.62 7.89
N ALA A 29 -23.22 -12.36 7.48
CA ALA A 29 -22.66 -11.30 8.29
C ALA A 29 -23.69 -10.68 9.23
N GLN A 30 -23.29 -10.35 10.46
CA GLN A 30 -24.17 -9.67 11.41
C GLN A 30 -24.41 -8.18 11.05
N SER A 31 -23.48 -7.57 10.30
CA SER A 31 -23.56 -6.17 9.89
C SER A 31 -24.03 -6.03 8.45
N ARG A 32 -24.82 -4.98 8.17
CA ARG A 32 -25.25 -4.56 6.82
C ARG A 32 -24.14 -3.90 6.01
N PHE A 33 -23.05 -3.51 6.67
CA PHE A 33 -21.89 -2.90 6.03
C PHE A 33 -20.63 -3.66 6.38
N ARG A 34 -19.69 -3.71 5.44
CA ARG A 34 -18.38 -4.30 5.64
C ARG A 34 -17.31 -3.32 5.20
N ASN A 35 -16.25 -3.25 6.00
CA ASN A 35 -15.06 -2.51 5.65
C ASN A 35 -14.22 -3.36 4.68
N ILE A 36 -13.95 -2.83 3.48
CA ILE A 36 -13.30 -3.51 2.37
C ILE A 36 -12.08 -2.69 1.92
N PRO A 37 -10.90 -3.31 1.74
CA PRO A 37 -9.73 -2.64 1.18
C PRO A 37 -10.02 -2.03 -0.19
N ILE A 38 -9.60 -0.79 -0.39
CA ILE A 38 -9.65 -0.14 -1.69
C ILE A 38 -8.52 -0.69 -2.54
N ASN A 39 -8.81 -1.02 -3.79
CA ASN A 39 -7.84 -1.60 -4.72
C ASN A 39 -6.99 -0.51 -5.41
N CYS A 40 -6.40 0.39 -4.61
CA CYS A 40 -5.63 1.55 -5.08
C CYS A 40 -4.15 1.25 -5.33
N ASP A 41 -3.67 0.07 -4.92
CA ASP A 41 -2.28 -0.34 -5.09
C ASP A 41 -2.09 -1.10 -6.42
N PRO A 42 -1.12 -0.71 -7.28
CA PRO A 42 -0.87 -1.36 -8.56
C PRO A 42 -0.14 -2.71 -8.43
N GLN A 43 0.46 -2.99 -7.28
CA GLN A 43 1.19 -4.22 -7.00
C GLN A 43 0.30 -5.25 -6.29
N TRP A 44 -0.63 -4.80 -5.45
CA TRP A 44 -1.43 -5.66 -4.59
C TRP A 44 -2.90 -5.74 -4.99
N ARG A 45 -3.51 -6.90 -4.71
CA ARG A 45 -4.96 -7.09 -4.66
C ARG A 45 -5.33 -7.73 -3.33
N TYR A 46 -6.54 -7.47 -2.85
CA TYR A 46 -6.98 -7.90 -1.54
C TYR A 46 -8.09 -8.92 -1.64
N LEU A 47 -7.99 -10.01 -0.88
CA LEU A 47 -8.98 -11.08 -0.82
C LEU A 47 -9.26 -11.47 0.63
N ARG A 48 -10.48 -11.94 0.90
CA ARG A 48 -10.90 -12.29 2.25
C ARG A 48 -10.89 -13.80 2.43
N ILE A 49 -10.11 -14.31 3.38
CA ILE A 49 -10.02 -15.73 3.76
C ILE A 49 -10.30 -15.84 5.25
N ALA A 50 -11.23 -16.70 5.67
CA ALA A 50 -11.53 -16.93 7.09
C ALA A 50 -11.69 -15.63 7.90
N SER A 51 -12.44 -14.67 7.34
CA SER A 51 -12.66 -13.31 7.89
C SER A 51 -11.49 -12.34 7.90
N VAL A 52 -10.28 -12.76 7.52
CA VAL A 52 -9.07 -11.94 7.41
C VAL A 52 -8.86 -11.46 5.97
N TRP A 53 -8.43 -10.21 5.81
CA TRP A 53 -7.98 -9.70 4.52
C TRP A 53 -6.52 -10.07 4.28
N HIS A 54 -6.24 -10.63 3.11
CA HIS A 54 -4.90 -11.01 2.67
C HIS A 54 -4.53 -10.24 1.41
N ALA A 55 -3.31 -9.73 1.37
CA ALA A 55 -2.71 -9.16 0.18
C ALA A 55 -2.15 -10.30 -0.71
N ARG A 56 -2.40 -10.18 -2.02
CA ARG A 56 -1.78 -11.02 -3.05
C ARG A 56 -1.17 -10.12 -4.11
N PRO A 57 -0.01 -10.49 -4.67
CA PRO A 57 0.52 -9.77 -5.82
C PRO A 57 -0.48 -9.89 -6.98
N ARG A 58 -0.59 -8.82 -7.76
CA ARG A 58 -1.26 -8.85 -9.05
C ARG A 58 -0.43 -9.64 -10.06
N HIS A 59 -1.08 -10.13 -11.11
CA HIS A 59 -0.40 -10.90 -12.14
C HIS A 59 0.78 -10.11 -12.72
N GLY A 60 1.95 -10.74 -12.82
CA GLY A 60 3.17 -10.13 -13.35
C GLY A 60 3.85 -9.13 -12.40
N SER A 61 3.28 -8.88 -11.21
CA SER A 61 3.92 -8.03 -10.21
C SER A 61 4.95 -8.83 -9.40
N LEU A 62 6.17 -8.31 -9.32
CA LEU A 62 7.24 -8.81 -8.46
C LEU A 62 7.17 -8.21 -7.04
N ALA A 63 5.98 -7.82 -6.58
CA ALA A 63 5.75 -7.15 -5.30
C ALA A 63 6.34 -7.88 -4.09
N ILE A 64 6.41 -9.22 -4.14
CA ILE A 64 6.99 -10.04 -3.07
C ILE A 64 8.50 -9.82 -2.91
N LEU A 65 9.19 -9.41 -3.98
CA LEU A 65 10.62 -9.16 -4.00
C LEU A 65 10.98 -7.72 -3.62
N ASN A 66 10.00 -6.81 -3.64
CA ASN A 66 10.23 -5.43 -3.28
C ASN A 66 10.16 -5.28 -1.76
N PRO A 67 11.20 -4.71 -1.13
CA PRO A 67 11.12 -4.35 0.28
C PRO A 67 9.98 -3.36 0.51
N CYS A 68 9.35 -3.42 1.69
CA CYS A 68 8.43 -2.38 2.12
C CYS A 68 9.23 -1.10 2.30
N ILE A 69 8.89 -0.06 1.54
CA ILE A 69 9.46 1.28 1.74
C ILE A 69 8.35 2.08 2.40
N ASP A 70 8.37 2.13 3.73
CA ASP A 70 7.38 2.87 4.51
C ASP A 70 7.46 4.38 4.21
N ASP A 71 8.66 4.88 3.89
CA ASP A 71 8.94 6.30 3.67
C ASP A 71 9.53 6.59 2.29
N TRP A 72 8.81 6.21 1.22
CA TRP A 72 9.26 6.45 -0.17
C TRP A 72 9.61 7.93 -0.46
N TRP A 73 9.00 8.83 0.30
CA TRP A 73 9.19 10.27 0.20
C TRP A 73 10.51 10.76 0.83
N GLN A 74 11.19 9.95 1.66
CA GLN A 74 12.49 10.33 2.25
C GLN A 74 13.60 10.44 1.21
N ASP A 75 13.51 9.70 0.11
CA ASP A 75 14.45 9.81 -1.00
C ASP A 75 14.19 11.04 -1.90
N ILE A 76 13.07 11.74 -1.68
CA ILE A 76 12.73 12.97 -2.40
C ILE A 76 13.32 14.14 -1.62
N ALA A 77 14.48 14.62 -2.06
CA ALA A 77 15.19 15.73 -1.42
C ALA A 77 14.33 17.00 -1.21
N ALA A 78 13.34 17.24 -2.08
CA ALA A 78 12.41 18.36 -1.96
C ALA A 78 11.37 18.22 -0.84
N MET A 79 11.14 17.00 -0.34
CA MET A 79 10.20 16.67 0.73
C MET A 79 10.89 16.37 2.06
N ALA A 80 12.23 16.44 2.11
CA ALA A 80 12.97 16.30 3.36
C ALA A 80 12.74 17.54 4.25
N ASP A 81 12.54 17.32 5.56
CA ASP A 81 12.41 18.40 6.55
C ASP A 81 13.71 19.21 6.72
N ILE A 82 14.81 18.74 6.14
CA ILE A 82 16.07 19.46 6.10
C ILE A 82 15.98 20.49 4.97
N PRO A 83 16.14 21.80 5.26
CA PRO A 83 16.09 22.82 4.22
C PRO A 83 17.14 22.50 3.16
N ALA A 84 16.70 22.44 1.90
CA ALA A 84 17.59 22.26 0.76
C ALA A 84 18.71 23.29 0.86
N THR A 85 19.91 22.86 1.24
CA THR A 85 21.07 23.74 1.28
C THR A 85 21.26 24.31 -0.11
N ALA A 86 21.13 25.64 -0.21
CA ALA A 86 21.20 26.40 -1.45
C ALA A 86 22.34 25.89 -2.35
N ASP A 87 21.99 25.70 -3.63
CA ASP A 87 22.85 25.37 -4.77
C ASP A 87 24.35 25.61 -4.51
N LYS A 88 25.08 24.54 -4.23
CA LYS A 88 26.53 24.53 -4.44
C LYS A 88 26.83 23.90 -5.79
N LYS A 89 26.81 24.80 -6.79
CA LYS A 89 27.54 24.80 -8.07
C LYS A 89 27.43 23.56 -8.97
N ALA A 90 26.80 23.81 -10.13
CA ALA A 90 26.90 23.08 -11.39
C ALA A 90 28.16 22.19 -11.53
N GLN A 91 27.95 20.88 -11.53
CA GLN A 91 28.89 19.89 -12.03
C GLN A 91 28.71 19.80 -13.56
N PRO A 92 29.74 20.04 -14.40
CA PRO A 92 29.59 19.88 -15.84
C PRO A 92 29.46 18.39 -16.21
N PRO A 93 28.78 18.05 -17.33
CA PRO A 93 28.61 16.66 -17.75
C PRO A 93 29.96 16.06 -18.14
N ARG A 94 30.24 14.87 -17.61
CA ARG A 94 31.40 14.05 -18.00
C ARG A 94 31.07 13.36 -19.32
N ALA A 95 31.79 13.71 -20.38
CA ALA A 95 31.71 13.04 -21.66
C ALA A 95 32.29 11.62 -21.58
N ALA A 96 31.63 10.69 -22.26
CA ALA A 96 32.19 9.43 -22.77
C ALA A 96 31.53 9.14 -24.12
#